data_AF-A0A8K1LQF8-F1
#
_entry.id   AF-A0A8K1LQF8-F1
#
_cell.length_a   1.000
_cell.length_b   1.000
_cell.length_c   1.000
_cell.angle_alpha   90.00
_cell.angle_beta   90.00
_cell.angle_gamma   90.00
#
_symmetry.space_group_name_H-M   'P 1'
#
loop_
_entity.id
_entity.type
_entity.pdbx_description
1 polymer ?
#
loop_
_entity_poly.entity_id
_entity_poly.type
_entity_poly.pdbx_seq_one_letter_code
_entity_poly.pdbx_strand_id
1 'polypeptide(L)'
;MGASGSKSRGLWPFATPAAGGGGPEGPGGQQALARARAARAATPFVFTRRGSMYYDEDGDLAHEFYEETIVTKNGRKRAKLKRIHKNLIPQGIVKLEHPRIHVDFPVIICEV
;
A
#
# COMPACT_ATOMS: atom_id res chain seq x y z
N MET A 1 -17.37 49.88 19.49
CA MET A 1 -16.04 49.24 19.58
C MET A 1 -16.26 47.75 19.80
N GLY A 2 -15.55 46.92 19.06
CA GLY A 2 -15.99 45.60 18.59
C GLY A 2 -16.16 44.50 19.64
N ALA A 3 -17.14 43.63 19.40
CA ALA A 3 -17.31 42.35 20.06
C ALA A 3 -16.23 41.36 19.59
N SER A 4 -15.41 40.87 20.52
CA SER A 4 -14.41 39.84 20.24
C SER A 4 -15.02 38.46 20.46
N GLY A 5 -15.23 37.75 19.36
CA GLY A 5 -15.60 36.33 19.34
C GLY A 5 -14.38 35.41 19.26
N SER A 6 -14.66 34.11 19.37
CA SER A 6 -13.79 32.96 19.09
C SER A 6 -12.90 32.46 20.24
N LYS A 7 -13.41 31.45 20.96
CA LYS A 7 -12.59 30.33 21.46
C LYS A 7 -12.89 29.12 20.60
N SER A 8 -12.36 29.06 19.38
CA SER A 8 -12.25 27.79 18.65
C SER A 8 -11.17 26.95 19.32
N ARG A 9 -11.55 26.14 20.32
CA ARG A 9 -10.75 24.96 20.68
C ARG A 9 -10.87 24.00 19.51
N GLY A 10 -9.92 24.06 18.59
CA GLY A 10 -9.74 23.05 17.55
C GLY A 10 -9.52 21.70 18.23
N LEU A 11 -10.60 20.91 18.31
CA LEU A 11 -10.53 19.52 18.72
C LEU A 11 -9.89 18.75 17.58
N TRP A 12 -8.64 18.35 17.80
CA TRP A 12 -7.98 17.32 17.00
C TRP A 12 -8.81 16.04 17.07
N PRO A 13 -8.98 15.28 15.97
CA PRO A 13 -9.96 14.19 15.90
C PRO A 13 -9.51 12.90 16.62
N PHE A 14 -8.43 12.92 17.40
CA PHE A 14 -8.00 11.76 18.20
C PHE A 14 -8.63 11.73 19.61
N ALA A 15 -9.82 12.31 19.77
CA ALA A 15 -10.58 12.15 21.01
C ALA A 15 -11.16 10.74 21.08
N THR A 16 -10.62 9.93 21.99
CA THR A 16 -11.14 8.64 22.43
C THR A 16 -12.65 8.72 22.66
N PRO A 17 -13.49 7.81 22.10
CA PRO A 17 -14.89 7.80 22.46
C PRO A 17 -15.03 7.15 23.85
N ALA A 18 -15.60 7.93 24.78
CA ALA A 18 -16.15 7.42 26.02
C ALA A 18 -17.22 6.36 25.71
N ALA A 19 -17.23 5.30 26.51
CA ALA A 19 -18.20 4.21 26.43
C ALA A 19 -19.64 4.74 26.55
N GLY A 20 -20.48 4.42 25.56
CA GLY A 20 -21.91 4.71 25.60
C GLY A 20 -22.66 4.26 24.34
N GLY A 21 -23.29 3.08 24.42
CA GLY A 21 -24.57 2.80 23.75
C GLY A 21 -24.58 2.44 22.25
N GLY A 22 -24.71 1.14 21.97
CA GLY A 22 -25.78 0.57 21.11
C GLY A 22 -25.80 0.80 19.58
N GLY A 23 -25.18 -0.13 18.83
CA GLY A 23 -25.61 -0.66 17.51
C GLY A 23 -25.25 0.12 16.22
N PRO A 24 -25.40 -0.47 15.00
CA PRO A 24 -25.29 -1.87 14.58
C PRO A 24 -23.95 -2.17 13.86
N GLU A 25 -23.58 -3.44 13.81
CA GLU A 25 -22.30 -3.94 13.27
C GLU A 25 -22.23 -3.84 11.73
N GLY A 26 -21.52 -2.83 11.23
CA GLY A 26 -21.07 -2.78 9.84
C GLY A 26 -19.75 -3.56 9.66
N PRO A 27 -19.50 -4.18 8.49
CA PRO A 27 -18.35 -5.08 8.27
C PRO A 27 -16.97 -4.40 8.30
N GLY A 28 -16.91 -3.07 8.45
CA GLY A 28 -15.65 -2.32 8.53
C GLY A 28 -14.96 -2.34 9.90
N GLY A 29 -15.69 -2.59 10.99
CA GLY A 29 -15.15 -2.55 12.36
C GLY A 29 -14.20 -3.71 12.69
N GLN A 30 -14.46 -4.89 12.12
CA GLN A 30 -13.63 -6.08 12.36
C GLN A 30 -12.23 -5.93 11.75
N GLN A 31 -12.10 -5.26 10.60
CA GLN A 31 -10.81 -4.99 9.97
C GLN A 31 -9.95 -4.02 10.79
N ALA A 32 -10.55 -2.98 11.36
CA ALA A 32 -9.86 -2.00 12.21
C ALA A 32 -9.41 -2.61 13.54
N LEU A 33 -10.27 -3.42 14.17
CA LEU A 33 -9.92 -4.15 15.41
C LEU A 33 -8.86 -5.23 15.17
N ALA A 34 -8.88 -5.90 14.02
CA ALA A 34 -7.82 -6.84 13.63
C ALA A 34 -6.47 -6.13 13.46
N ARG A 35 -6.45 -4.95 12.83
CA ARG A 35 -5.23 -4.10 12.74
C ARG A 35 -4.73 -3.66 14.12
N ALA A 36 -5.63 -3.19 14.99
CA ALA A 36 -5.28 -2.74 16.34
C ALA A 36 -4.79 -3.89 17.26
N ARG A 37 -5.35 -5.10 17.12
CA ARG A 37 -4.90 -6.29 17.86
C ARG A 37 -3.57 -6.83 17.32
N ALA A 38 -3.34 -6.75 16.01
CA ALA A 38 -2.05 -7.10 15.41
C ALA A 38 -0.93 -6.14 15.85
N ALA A 39 -1.24 -4.85 16.08
CA ALA A 39 -0.27 -3.86 16.53
C ALA A 39 0.35 -4.17 17.91
N ARG A 40 -0.31 -4.96 18.77
CA ARG A 40 0.23 -5.34 20.09
C ARG A 40 1.21 -6.51 20.06
N ALA A 41 1.31 -7.23 18.94
CA ALA A 41 2.23 -8.37 18.75
C ALA A 41 3.17 -8.21 17.54
N ALA A 42 2.97 -7.20 16.70
CA ALA A 42 3.80 -6.93 15.53
C ALA A 42 4.97 -6.03 15.89
N THR A 43 6.18 -6.39 15.45
CA THR A 43 7.35 -5.52 15.55
C THR A 43 7.19 -4.32 14.62
N PRO A 44 7.70 -3.13 14.98
CA PRO A 44 7.68 -1.96 14.08
C PRO A 44 8.52 -2.19 12.83
N PHE A 45 9.37 -3.24 12.80
CA PHE A 45 10.21 -3.57 11.67
C PHE A 45 9.53 -4.51 10.67
N VAL A 46 9.57 -4.10 9.41
CA VAL A 46 9.14 -4.86 8.23
C VAL A 46 10.39 -5.36 7.53
N PHE A 47 10.54 -6.68 7.44
CA PHE A 47 11.67 -7.33 6.79
C PHE A 47 11.34 -7.83 5.38
N THR A 48 10.08 -7.76 4.97
CA THR A 48 9.62 -8.26 3.68
C THR A 48 8.66 -7.29 3.01
N ARG A 49 8.77 -7.12 1.70
CA ARG A 49 7.82 -6.37 0.88
C ARG A 49 7.18 -7.28 -0.16
N ARG A 50 5.96 -6.94 -0.60
CA ARG A 50 5.40 -7.52 -1.82
C ARG A 50 6.10 -6.88 -3.03
N GLY A 51 6.75 -7.69 -3.86
CA GLY A 51 7.38 -7.26 -5.11
C GLY A 51 6.32 -6.92 -6.16
N SER A 52 6.65 -5.95 -7.02
CA SER A 52 5.84 -5.55 -8.18
C SER A 52 6.45 -5.96 -9.51
N MET A 53 7.50 -6.78 -9.49
CA MET A 53 8.16 -7.32 -10.68
C MET A 53 7.67 -8.73 -10.98
N TYR A 54 7.94 -9.17 -12.19
CA TYR A 54 7.64 -10.49 -12.71
C TYR A 54 8.86 -11.07 -13.40
N TYR A 55 8.97 -12.39 -13.37
CA TYR A 55 9.86 -13.16 -14.23
C TYR A 55 9.12 -13.53 -15.51
N ASP A 56 9.77 -13.41 -16.67
CA ASP A 56 9.27 -13.97 -17.93
C ASP A 56 9.78 -15.40 -18.15
N GLU A 57 9.55 -15.94 -19.35
CA GLU A 57 9.93 -17.31 -19.74
C GLU A 57 11.46 -17.49 -19.81
N ASP A 58 12.20 -16.41 -20.07
CA ASP A 58 13.65 -16.40 -20.17
C ASP A 58 14.35 -16.15 -18.81
N GLY A 59 13.56 -15.78 -17.78
CA GLY A 59 14.04 -15.53 -16.42
C GLY A 59 14.45 -14.08 -16.17
N ASP A 60 14.14 -13.17 -17.09
CA ASP A 60 14.36 -11.75 -16.91
C ASP A 60 13.37 -11.19 -15.88
N LEU A 61 13.81 -10.22 -15.08
CA LEU A 61 13.01 -9.62 -14.00
C LEU A 61 12.68 -8.18 -14.33
N ALA A 62 11.39 -7.89 -14.57
CA ALA A 62 10.94 -6.55 -14.90
C ALA A 62 9.55 -6.24 -14.32
N HIS A 63 9.19 -4.95 -14.29
CA HIS A 63 7.83 -4.54 -13.95
C HIS A 63 6.82 -4.86 -15.08
N GLU A 64 7.28 -4.84 -16.33
CA GLU A 64 6.44 -4.98 -17.52
C GLU A 64 7.24 -5.64 -18.64
N PHE A 65 6.59 -6.55 -19.37
CA PHE A 65 7.17 -7.21 -20.55
C PHE A 65 6.40 -6.83 -21.80
N TYR A 66 7.12 -6.69 -22.91
CA TYR A 66 6.57 -6.33 -24.21
C TYR A 66 7.06 -7.30 -25.27
N GLU A 67 6.15 -7.83 -26.07
CA GLU A 67 6.48 -8.65 -27.24
C GLU A 67 6.43 -7.80 -28.49
N GLU A 68 7.34 -8.03 -29.41
CA GLU A 68 7.21 -7.51 -30.76
C GLU A 68 6.16 -8.31 -31.54
N THR A 69 5.14 -7.62 -32.02
CA THR A 69 4.10 -8.17 -32.87
C THR A 69 4.18 -7.53 -34.25
N ILE A 70 4.25 -8.35 -35.29
CA ILE A 70 4.23 -7.87 -36.67
C ILE A 70 2.78 -7.66 -37.06
N VAL A 71 2.36 -6.40 -37.15
CA VAL A 71 1.02 -6.04 -37.58
C VAL A 71 1.08 -5.71 -39.08
N THR A 72 0.41 -6.51 -39.89
CA THR A 72 0.19 -6.21 -41.31
C THR A 72 -1.01 -5.29 -41.47
N LYS A 73 -0.79 -4.06 -41.96
CA LYS A 73 -1.87 -3.19 -42.42
C LYS A 73 -1.58 -2.77 -43.86
N ASN A 74 -2.54 -2.98 -44.75
CA ASN A 74 -2.47 -2.61 -46.17
C ASN A 74 -1.23 -3.18 -46.88
N GLY A 75 -0.91 -4.46 -46.66
CA GLY A 75 0.26 -5.13 -47.26
C GLY A 75 1.63 -4.70 -46.72
N ARG A 76 1.70 -3.67 -45.86
CA ARG A 76 2.93 -3.24 -45.19
C ARG A 76 3.01 -3.88 -43.81
N LYS A 77 4.11 -4.59 -43.56
CA LYS A 77 4.46 -5.14 -42.25
C LYS A 77 5.00 -4.00 -41.38
N ARG A 78 4.41 -3.79 -40.20
CA ARG A 78 4.92 -2.86 -39.19
C ARG A 78 5.12 -3.63 -37.89
N ALA A 79 6.32 -3.51 -37.32
CA ALA A 79 6.59 -3.94 -35.96
C ALA A 79 5.81 -3.08 -34.97
N LYS A 80 5.20 -3.71 -33.98
CA LYS A 80 4.55 -3.03 -32.86
C LYS A 80 4.81 -3.79 -31.57
N LEU A 81 5.22 -3.09 -30.53
CA LEU A 81 5.32 -3.66 -29.19
C LEU A 81 3.94 -3.79 -28.54
N LYS A 82 3.67 -4.95 -27.96
CA LYS A 82 2.44 -5.25 -27.22
C LYS A 82 2.80 -5.70 -25.82
N ARG A 83 2.18 -5.09 -24.82
CA ARG A 83 2.37 -5.47 -23.41
C ARG A 83 1.83 -6.87 -23.15
N ILE A 84 2.64 -7.71 -22.53
CA ILE A 84 2.29 -9.07 -22.10
C ILE A 84 1.93 -9.05 -20.61
N HIS A 85 0.89 -9.82 -20.27
CA HIS A 85 0.50 -10.08 -18.88
C HIS A 85 0.29 -11.59 -18.61
N LYS A 86 0.46 -12.42 -19.65
CA LYS A 86 0.30 -13.87 -19.57
C LYS A 86 1.68 -14.50 -19.38
N ASN A 87 1.71 -15.68 -18.77
CA ASN A 87 2.93 -16.47 -18.55
C ASN A 87 4.03 -15.76 -17.73
N LEU A 88 3.67 -14.68 -17.03
CA LEU A 88 4.58 -13.97 -16.15
C LEU A 88 4.46 -14.51 -14.72
N ILE A 89 5.59 -14.85 -14.11
CA ILE A 89 5.65 -15.36 -12.74
C ILE A 89 5.89 -14.18 -11.80
N PRO A 90 4.98 -13.86 -10.86
CA PRO A 90 5.21 -12.75 -9.95
C PRO A 90 6.41 -13.02 -9.03
N GLN A 91 7.23 -11.99 -8.81
CA GLN A 91 8.38 -12.08 -7.90
C GLN A 91 7.96 -12.46 -6.46
N GLY A 92 6.73 -12.13 -6.06
CA GLY A 92 6.18 -12.52 -4.77
C GLY A 92 6.70 -11.69 -3.61
N ILE A 93 7.04 -12.34 -2.49
CA ILE A 93 7.53 -11.67 -1.28
C ILE A 93 9.05 -11.54 -1.34
N VAL A 94 9.54 -10.31 -1.28
CA VAL A 94 10.96 -9.97 -1.36
C VAL A 94 11.47 -9.60 0.01
N LYS A 95 12.55 -10.25 0.46
CA LYS A 95 13.26 -9.86 1.68
C LYS A 95 13.97 -8.53 1.46
N LEU A 96 13.79 -7.63 2.41
CA LEU A 96 14.48 -6.36 2.46
C LEU A 96 15.87 -6.58 3.06
N GLU A 97 16.90 -6.01 2.45
CA GLU A 97 18.24 -6.00 3.01
C GLU A 97 18.28 -5.25 4.35
N HIS A 98 17.56 -4.11 4.40
CA HIS A 98 17.43 -3.29 5.59
C HIS A 98 15.96 -3.26 6.05
N PRO A 99 15.67 -3.48 7.35
CA PRO A 99 14.31 -3.42 7.87
C PRO A 99 13.73 -2.01 7.72
N ARG A 100 12.43 -1.93 7.43
CA ARG A 100 11.69 -0.66 7.30
C ARG A 100 10.69 -0.50 8.44
N ILE A 101 10.40 0.74 8.82
CA ILE A 101 9.39 1.01 9.86
C ILE A 101 7.99 0.81 9.27
N HIS A 102 7.14 0.11 10.00
CA HIS A 102 5.75 -0.14 9.67
C HIS A 102 4.93 1.15 9.83
N VAL A 103 4.06 1.45 8.86
CA VAL A 103 3.32 2.71 8.78
C VAL A 103 2.42 3.01 9.97
N ASP A 104 1.93 1.96 10.64
CA ASP A 104 1.04 2.09 11.80
C ASP A 104 1.78 2.32 13.12
N PHE A 105 3.12 2.31 13.12
CA PHE A 105 3.94 2.51 14.33
C PHE A 105 4.58 3.90 14.31
N PRO A 106 4.02 4.89 15.02
CA PRO A 106 4.68 6.18 15.18
C PRO A 106 5.98 6.00 15.97
N VAL A 107 7.12 6.37 15.38
CA VAL A 107 8.45 6.31 16.01
C VAL A 107 9.10 7.69 15.90
N ILE A 108 9.54 8.25 17.03
CA ILE A 108 10.33 9.49 17.07
C ILE A 108 11.79 9.08 16.86
N ILE A 109 12.40 9.54 15.76
CA ILE A 109 13.75 9.11 15.34
C ILE A 109 14.84 9.99 15.98
N CYS A 110 14.51 11.23 16.37
CA CYS A 110 15.44 12.14 17.02
C CYS A 110 14.67 13.07 17.98
N GLU A 111 15.20 13.25 19.18
CA GLU A 111 14.74 14.22 20.17
C GLU A 111 15.91 15.17 20.47
N VAL A 112 15.62 16.47 20.57
CA VAL A 112 16.61 17.56 20.71
C VAL A 112 16.69 18.00 22.15
#